data_AF-I8ZZY2-F1
#
_entry.id   AF-I8ZZY2-F1
#
_cell.length_a   1.000
_cell.length_b   1.000
_cell.length_c   1.000
_cell.angle_alpha   90.00
_cell.angle_beta   90.00
_cell.angle_gamma   90.00
#
_symmetry.space_group_name_H-M   'P 1'
#
loop_
_entity.id
_entity.type
_entity.pdbx_description
1 polymer ?
#
loop_
_entity_poly.entity_id
_entity_poly.type
_entity_poly.pdbx_seq_one_letter_code
_entity_poly.pdbx_strand_id
1 'polypeptide(L)'
;MSQAAAVSQTTAVSGTTAVSGTARPGYASPTDVATYGEYTIRRDPADTRPLYRFTGRITADGSSGFPAEPGRYHIYAGWFCPWAHRVTLERALHGLEDVVSVSYVDGTRDARGWAFRETYGPDPVNGFTLLRDAYELTEPGFDGHVSVPTLWDRKTGQVVSNDFSGLGIDLATQFGRWSNGADTYPEHLRAEIAQLDSWIGPAVNHGVHRAAHDEAVRATLLDAFATLDTRLADAPYLVGGQLTEADVRLWVSLVRYRGRRHDLATLPPLSDYPHLWSYARTLYQLPAFHATTDFSTFSEPTAVLTAWETAPSDDA
;
A
#
# COMPACT_ATOMS: atom_id res chain seq x y z
N MET A 1 -26.93 -47.78 71.55
CA MET A 1 -27.55 -48.65 70.53
C MET A 1 -27.61 -47.87 69.24
N SER A 2 -26.86 -48.31 68.22
CA SER A 2 -27.14 -48.30 66.76
C SER A 2 -27.68 -46.99 66.13
N GLN A 3 -27.14 -46.42 65.05
CA GLN A 3 -26.52 -47.00 63.86
C GLN A 3 -25.57 -46.00 63.18
N ALA A 4 -24.64 -46.57 62.41
CA ALA A 4 -23.80 -45.90 61.42
C ALA A 4 -24.44 -45.97 60.02
N ALA A 5 -24.23 -44.94 59.19
CA ALA A 5 -24.07 -44.94 57.72
C ALA A 5 -23.78 -43.47 57.30
N ALA A 6 -22.58 -43.08 56.82
CA ALA A 6 -22.03 -43.27 55.47
C ALA A 6 -22.92 -42.60 54.40
N VAL A 7 -22.53 -41.76 53.44
CA VAL A 7 -21.32 -41.48 52.61
C VAL A 7 -21.63 -40.09 51.98
N SER A 8 -20.73 -39.11 51.77
CA SER A 8 -19.88 -38.94 50.57
C SER A 8 -19.35 -37.50 50.58
N GLN A 9 -18.03 -37.34 50.64
CA GLN A 9 -17.35 -36.13 50.21
C GLN A 9 -16.91 -36.35 48.76
N THR A 10 -17.34 -35.49 47.85
CA THR A 10 -16.80 -35.42 46.49
C THR A 10 -16.59 -33.96 46.15
N THR A 11 -15.40 -33.46 46.47
CA THR A 11 -14.88 -32.19 45.97
C THR A 11 -14.46 -32.41 44.52
N ALA A 12 -15.23 -31.87 43.58
CA ALA A 12 -14.85 -31.83 42.18
C ALA A 12 -13.74 -30.79 41.99
N VAL A 13 -12.52 -31.26 41.77
CA VAL A 13 -11.44 -30.46 41.17
C VAL A 13 -11.70 -30.47 39.66
N SER A 14 -12.35 -29.43 39.16
CA SER A 14 -12.46 -29.21 37.72
C SER A 14 -11.11 -28.71 37.21
N GLY A 15 -10.39 -29.61 36.54
CA GLY A 15 -9.16 -29.32 35.83
C GLY A 15 -9.40 -28.26 34.76
N THR A 16 -8.63 -27.18 34.84
CA THR A 16 -8.47 -26.21 33.76
C THR A 16 -7.59 -26.84 32.69
N THR A 17 -8.19 -27.36 31.63
CA THR A 17 -7.46 -27.75 30.42
C THR A 17 -7.02 -26.46 29.71
N ALA A 18 -5.79 -26.04 29.97
CA ALA A 18 -5.12 -25.04 29.14
C ALA A 18 -4.92 -25.66 27.74
N VAL A 19 -5.72 -25.22 26.77
CA VAL A 19 -5.44 -25.48 25.36
C VAL A 19 -4.31 -24.54 24.94
N SER A 20 -3.08 -24.92 25.27
CA SER A 20 -1.88 -24.39 24.61
C SER A 20 -1.63 -25.23 23.37
N GLY A 21 -2.37 -24.89 22.31
CA GLY A 21 -2.07 -25.31 20.96
C GLY A 21 -1.71 -24.06 20.18
N THR A 22 -0.42 -23.80 19.97
CA THR A 22 0.01 -22.85 18.93
C THR A 22 -0.39 -23.47 17.59
N ALA A 23 -1.60 -23.18 17.13
CA ALA A 23 -2.01 -23.50 15.77
C ALA A 23 -0.94 -22.92 14.83
N ARG A 24 -0.43 -23.74 13.89
CA ARG A 24 0.51 -23.24 12.89
C ARG A 24 -0.13 -22.03 12.20
N PRO A 25 0.63 -20.96 11.94
CA PRO A 25 0.08 -19.82 11.23
C PRO A 25 -0.52 -20.28 9.90
N GLY A 26 -1.73 -19.83 9.60
CA GLY A 26 -2.40 -20.16 8.36
C GLY A 26 -1.69 -19.47 7.20
N TYR A 27 -1.11 -20.25 6.29
CA TYR A 27 -0.62 -19.76 5.01
C TYR A 27 -1.51 -20.25 3.88
N ALA A 28 -1.69 -19.43 2.86
CA ALA A 28 -2.24 -19.92 1.61
C ALA A 28 -1.26 -20.87 0.92
N SER A 29 -1.80 -21.82 0.15
CA SER A 29 -0.98 -22.63 -0.75
C SER A 29 -0.29 -21.74 -1.81
N PRO A 30 0.77 -22.24 -2.47
CA PRO A 30 1.38 -21.56 -3.61
C PRO A 30 0.34 -21.17 -4.68
N THR A 31 0.68 -20.15 -5.46
CA THR A 31 -0.09 -19.74 -6.63
C THR A 31 -0.18 -20.89 -7.64
N ASP A 32 -1.39 -21.19 -8.10
CA ASP A 32 -1.65 -22.25 -9.06
C ASP A 32 -2.72 -21.82 -10.07
N VAL A 33 -2.26 -21.11 -11.10
CA VAL A 33 -3.10 -20.63 -12.20
C VAL A 33 -3.70 -21.79 -13.00
N ALA A 34 -3.03 -22.96 -13.06
CA ALA A 34 -3.55 -24.11 -13.79
C ALA A 34 -4.81 -24.68 -13.10
N THR A 35 -4.82 -24.71 -11.76
CA THR A 35 -5.95 -25.20 -10.98
C THR A 35 -7.04 -24.14 -10.79
N TYR A 36 -6.66 -22.91 -10.42
CA TYR A 36 -7.62 -21.89 -10.03
C TYR A 36 -7.97 -20.90 -11.15
N GLY A 37 -7.13 -20.80 -12.18
CA GLY A 37 -7.26 -19.83 -13.27
C GLY A 37 -6.62 -18.48 -12.97
N GLU A 38 -6.70 -17.58 -13.95
CA GLU A 38 -6.20 -16.20 -13.85
C GLU A 38 -7.11 -15.31 -13.00
N TYR A 39 -6.51 -14.40 -12.22
CA TYR A 39 -7.29 -13.40 -11.51
C TYR A 39 -7.99 -12.47 -12.49
N THR A 40 -9.31 -12.35 -12.35
CA THR A 40 -10.13 -11.45 -13.18
C THR A 40 -11.04 -10.64 -12.28
N ILE A 41 -11.13 -9.34 -12.56
CA ILE A 41 -12.16 -8.50 -11.97
C ILE A 41 -13.43 -8.75 -12.78
N ARG A 42 -14.28 -9.65 -12.29
CA ARG A 42 -15.57 -9.93 -12.93
C ARG A 42 -16.56 -8.88 -12.47
N ARG A 43 -16.87 -7.93 -13.35
CA ARG A 43 -17.86 -6.90 -13.10
C ARG A 43 -18.93 -6.98 -14.18
N ASP A 44 -20.19 -7.00 -13.75
CA ASP A 44 -21.32 -6.82 -14.66
C ASP A 44 -21.19 -5.44 -15.32
N PRO A 45 -21.20 -5.32 -16.67
CA PRO A 45 -21.19 -4.04 -17.36
C PRO A 45 -22.30 -3.08 -16.92
N ALA A 46 -23.42 -3.60 -16.39
CA ALA A 46 -24.52 -2.82 -15.83
C ALA A 46 -24.28 -2.36 -14.38
N ASP A 47 -23.29 -2.91 -13.67
CA ASP A 47 -22.95 -2.48 -12.31
C ASP A 47 -22.33 -1.08 -12.35
N THR A 48 -23.07 -0.08 -11.88
CA THR A 48 -22.65 1.33 -11.82
C THR A 48 -21.88 1.69 -10.55
N ARG A 49 -21.73 0.76 -9.59
CA ARG A 49 -21.02 1.01 -8.33
C ARG A 49 -19.54 1.30 -8.58
N PRO A 50 -18.86 2.06 -7.70
CA PRO A 50 -17.42 2.27 -7.81
C PRO A 50 -16.64 0.96 -7.81
N LEU A 51 -15.49 0.93 -8.51
CA LEU A 51 -14.59 -0.23 -8.50
C LEU A 51 -14.04 -0.50 -7.08
N TYR A 52 -13.68 0.57 -6.38
CA TYR A 52 -13.29 0.56 -4.96
C TYR A 52 -14.53 0.93 -4.14
N ARG A 53 -15.18 -0.07 -3.53
CA ARG A 53 -16.49 0.13 -2.87
C ARG A 53 -16.40 0.62 -1.44
N PHE A 54 -15.27 0.40 -0.77
CA PHE A 54 -15.06 0.86 0.59
C PHE A 54 -14.32 2.18 0.55
N THR A 55 -15.02 3.26 0.91
CA THR A 55 -14.51 4.64 0.87
C THR A 55 -14.63 5.34 2.21
N GLY A 56 -14.65 4.57 3.31
CA GLY A 56 -14.65 5.11 4.67
C GLY A 56 -13.41 5.99 4.89
N ARG A 57 -13.58 7.05 5.67
CA ARG A 57 -12.50 8.01 5.96
C ARG A 57 -12.15 7.95 7.42
N ILE A 58 -10.87 8.03 7.75
CA ILE A 58 -10.45 8.26 9.13
C ILE A 58 -10.63 9.76 9.41
N THR A 59 -11.11 10.12 10.61
CA THR A 59 -11.20 11.52 11.03
C THR A 59 -10.61 11.69 12.42
N ALA A 60 -9.87 12.77 12.66
CA ALA A 60 -9.27 13.01 13.98
C ALA A 60 -10.33 13.15 15.09
N ASP A 61 -11.49 13.71 14.75
CA ASP A 61 -12.63 13.92 15.66
C ASP A 61 -13.62 12.75 15.72
N GLY A 62 -13.43 11.73 14.87
CA GLY A 62 -14.32 10.57 14.78
C GLY A 62 -15.67 10.85 14.11
N SER A 63 -15.86 12.02 13.49
CA SER A 63 -17.11 12.40 12.81
C SER A 63 -17.52 11.43 11.69
N SER A 64 -16.56 10.72 11.10
CA SER A 64 -16.80 9.67 10.09
C SER A 64 -17.24 8.32 10.68
N GLY A 65 -17.23 8.15 12.00
CA GLY A 65 -17.38 6.84 12.68
C GLY A 65 -16.07 6.05 12.81
N PHE A 66 -15.00 6.51 12.16
CA PHE A 66 -13.65 5.92 12.22
C PHE A 66 -12.65 6.95 12.78
N PRO A 67 -12.60 7.15 14.11
CA PRO A 67 -11.64 8.06 14.74
C PRO A 67 -10.20 7.59 14.57
N ALA A 68 -9.25 8.52 14.40
CA ALA A 68 -7.83 8.22 14.47
C ALA A 68 -7.46 7.70 15.87
N GLU A 69 -7.10 6.41 15.98
CA GLU A 69 -6.82 5.72 17.25
C GLU A 69 -5.61 4.79 17.06
N PRO A 70 -4.53 4.91 17.85
CA PRO A 70 -3.37 4.03 17.78
C PRO A 70 -3.73 2.57 18.00
N GLY A 71 -3.15 1.69 17.19
CA GLY A 71 -3.36 0.26 17.26
C GLY A 71 -4.71 -0.22 16.74
N ARG A 72 -5.66 0.67 16.40
CA ARG A 72 -6.97 0.29 15.86
C ARG A 72 -6.91 -0.19 14.42
N TYR A 73 -6.11 0.48 13.59
CA TYR A 73 -6.10 0.22 12.16
C TYR A 73 -4.95 -0.69 11.73
N HIS A 74 -5.21 -1.47 10.69
CA HIS A 74 -4.23 -2.31 10.02
C HIS A 74 -4.34 -2.12 8.51
N ILE A 75 -3.22 -2.05 7.81
CA ILE A 75 -3.18 -1.90 6.36
C ILE A 75 -2.67 -3.21 5.75
N TYR A 76 -3.48 -3.80 4.89
CA TYR A 76 -3.02 -4.85 3.99
C TYR A 76 -2.48 -4.21 2.72
N ALA A 77 -1.17 -4.39 2.49
CA ALA A 77 -0.41 -3.79 1.40
C ALA A 77 0.27 -4.85 0.52
N GLY A 78 0.95 -4.42 -0.53
CA GLY A 78 1.84 -5.28 -1.33
C GLY A 78 3.00 -4.46 -1.86
N TRP A 79 4.23 -4.91 -1.63
CA TRP A 79 5.47 -4.21 -2.02
C TRP A 79 5.52 -3.87 -3.52
N PHE A 80 4.97 -4.75 -4.35
CA PHE A 80 4.87 -4.58 -5.80
C PHE A 80 3.93 -3.43 -6.22
N CYS A 81 2.94 -3.06 -5.38
CA CYS A 81 1.85 -2.17 -5.76
C CYS A 81 2.22 -0.69 -5.55
N PRO A 82 2.21 0.16 -6.60
CA PRO A 82 2.49 1.59 -6.44
C PRO A 82 1.44 2.30 -5.57
N TRP A 83 0.17 1.91 -5.65
CA TRP A 83 -0.90 2.52 -4.87
C TRP A 83 -0.78 2.21 -3.38
N ALA A 84 -0.42 0.97 -3.03
CA ALA A 84 -0.16 0.60 -1.64
C ALA A 84 1.12 1.27 -1.12
N HIS A 85 2.14 1.41 -1.98
CA HIS A 85 3.39 2.10 -1.64
C HIS A 85 3.12 3.56 -1.24
N ARG A 86 2.21 4.29 -1.90
CA ARG A 86 1.83 5.67 -1.45
C ARG A 86 1.40 5.71 0.01
N VAL A 87 0.53 4.78 0.40
CA VAL A 87 -0.02 4.72 1.75
C VAL A 87 1.06 4.32 2.77
N THR A 88 1.88 3.31 2.46
CA THR A 88 2.96 2.90 3.37
C THR A 88 4.06 3.95 3.48
N LEU A 89 4.29 4.72 2.41
CA LEU A 89 5.24 5.84 2.42
C LEU A 89 4.72 7.00 3.27
N GLU A 90 3.45 7.41 3.13
CA GLU A 90 2.85 8.41 4.02
C GLU A 90 2.92 7.96 5.50
N ARG A 91 2.63 6.68 5.77
CA ARG A 91 2.79 6.10 7.11
C ARG A 91 4.22 6.29 7.65
N ALA A 92 5.24 6.03 6.84
CA ALA A 92 6.64 6.13 7.24
C ALA A 92 7.11 7.59 7.38
N LEU A 93 6.72 8.46 6.43
CA LEU A 93 7.03 9.89 6.47
C LEU A 93 6.51 10.56 7.74
N HIS A 94 5.30 10.17 8.17
CA HIS A 94 4.66 10.71 9.36
C HIS A 94 5.04 10.00 10.67
N GLY A 95 5.93 8.99 10.64
CA GLY A 95 6.37 8.27 11.84
C GLY A 95 5.27 7.44 12.51
N LEU A 96 4.34 6.90 11.73
CA LEU A 96 3.13 6.21 12.21
C LEU A 96 3.31 4.70 12.33
N GLU A 97 4.55 4.21 12.37
CA GLU A 97 4.81 2.78 12.28
C GLU A 97 4.25 1.98 13.46
N ASP A 98 4.34 2.54 14.66
CA ASP A 98 3.79 1.98 15.89
C ASP A 98 2.30 2.31 16.09
N VAL A 99 1.72 3.16 15.23
CA VAL A 99 0.34 3.67 15.34
C VAL A 99 -0.60 2.86 14.46
N VAL A 100 -0.21 2.64 13.20
CA VAL A 100 -0.97 1.88 12.21
C VAL A 100 -0.12 0.71 11.75
N SER A 101 -0.60 -0.50 11.94
CA SER A 101 0.15 -1.71 11.58
C SER A 101 -0.01 -2.05 10.09
N VAL A 102 0.94 -2.80 9.51
CA VAL A 102 0.92 -3.20 8.08
C VAL A 102 1.27 -4.68 7.95
N SER A 103 0.59 -5.38 7.04
CA SER A 103 1.00 -6.70 6.54
C SER A 103 1.02 -6.72 5.03
N TYR A 104 1.92 -7.52 4.46
CA TYR A 104 2.13 -7.58 3.03
C TYR A 104 1.64 -8.90 2.44
N VAL A 105 0.86 -8.82 1.37
CA VAL A 105 0.43 -9.98 0.59
C VAL A 105 1.54 -10.41 -0.38
N ASP A 106 1.51 -11.67 -0.77
CA ASP A 106 2.43 -12.22 -1.78
C ASP A 106 2.28 -11.52 -3.13
N GLY A 107 3.41 -11.35 -3.83
CA GLY A 107 3.47 -10.64 -5.12
C GLY A 107 2.83 -11.38 -6.29
N THR A 108 2.49 -12.66 -6.11
CA THR A 108 1.83 -13.48 -7.12
C THR A 108 0.41 -13.84 -6.68
N ARG A 109 -0.49 -13.97 -7.65
CA ARG A 109 -1.88 -14.38 -7.41
C ARG A 109 -2.42 -15.22 -8.55
N ASP A 110 -3.35 -16.10 -8.22
CA ASP A 110 -4.26 -16.77 -9.13
C ASP A 110 -5.69 -16.24 -8.89
N ALA A 111 -6.72 -16.90 -9.42
CA ALA A 111 -8.12 -16.47 -9.27
C ALA A 111 -8.59 -16.33 -7.82
N ARG A 112 -7.90 -16.92 -6.84
CA ARG A 112 -8.20 -16.73 -5.41
C ARG A 112 -7.85 -15.32 -4.91
N GLY A 113 -7.01 -14.59 -5.64
CA GLY A 113 -6.63 -13.22 -5.34
C GLY A 113 -5.39 -13.11 -4.44
N TRP A 114 -5.28 -11.99 -3.73
CA TRP A 114 -4.14 -11.70 -2.87
C TRP A 114 -4.11 -12.62 -1.65
N ALA A 115 -2.93 -13.10 -1.30
CA ALA A 115 -2.75 -14.17 -0.33
C ALA A 115 -1.57 -13.91 0.62
N PHE A 116 -1.66 -14.47 1.83
CA PHE A 116 -0.58 -14.46 2.82
C PHE A 116 0.19 -15.77 2.72
N ARG A 117 1.49 -15.68 2.46
CA ARG A 117 2.40 -16.81 2.21
C ARG A 117 3.71 -16.61 2.97
N GLU A 118 4.52 -17.66 3.04
CA GLU A 118 5.79 -17.67 3.77
C GLU A 118 6.72 -16.51 3.37
N THR A 119 6.65 -16.03 2.11
CA THR A 119 7.44 -14.89 1.60
C THR A 119 7.37 -13.65 2.50
N TYR A 120 6.17 -13.29 2.99
CA TYR A 120 5.96 -12.08 3.80
C TYR A 120 5.31 -12.37 5.16
N GLY A 121 5.12 -13.65 5.49
CA GLY A 121 4.49 -14.08 6.72
C GLY A 121 2.96 -14.19 6.64
N PRO A 122 2.35 -14.76 7.69
CA PRO A 122 0.91 -14.91 7.82
C PRO A 122 0.27 -13.57 8.17
N ASP A 123 -1.04 -13.43 8.01
CA ASP A 123 -1.78 -12.31 8.60
C ASP A 123 -1.78 -12.42 10.14
N PRO A 124 -1.13 -11.49 10.86
CA PRO A 124 -1.04 -11.53 12.32
C PRO A 124 -2.31 -10.99 13.01
N VAL A 125 -3.24 -10.39 12.27
CA VAL A 125 -4.42 -9.73 12.84
C VAL A 125 -5.60 -10.70 12.94
N ASN A 126 -5.96 -11.35 11.84
CA ASN A 126 -7.14 -12.22 11.78
C ASN A 126 -6.79 -13.67 11.40
N GLY A 127 -5.55 -13.93 10.97
CA GLY A 127 -5.14 -15.24 10.46
C GLY A 127 -5.71 -15.55 9.07
N PHE A 128 -6.08 -14.53 8.29
CA PHE A 128 -6.53 -14.72 6.92
C PHE A 128 -5.43 -15.37 6.07
N THR A 129 -5.82 -16.31 5.22
CA THR A 129 -4.92 -16.87 4.20
C THR A 129 -5.07 -16.13 2.88
N LEU A 130 -6.26 -15.59 2.60
CA LEU A 130 -6.57 -14.79 1.43
C LEU A 130 -7.15 -13.44 1.88
N LEU A 131 -6.73 -12.33 1.26
CA LEU A 131 -7.26 -11.00 1.56
C LEU A 131 -8.76 -10.88 1.28
N ARG A 132 -9.29 -11.72 0.38
CA ARG A 132 -10.73 -11.77 0.09
C ARG A 132 -11.57 -12.11 1.33
N ASP A 133 -11.00 -12.78 2.32
CA ASP A 133 -11.70 -13.15 3.55
C ASP A 133 -12.05 -11.91 4.38
N ALA A 134 -11.21 -10.87 4.36
CA ALA A 134 -11.51 -9.57 4.98
C ALA A 134 -12.73 -8.90 4.33
N TYR A 135 -12.82 -8.98 3.00
CA TYR A 135 -13.92 -8.42 2.23
C TYR A 135 -15.22 -9.21 2.44
N GLU A 136 -15.15 -10.54 2.42
CA GLU A 136 -16.28 -11.43 2.71
C GLU A 136 -16.82 -11.22 4.13
N LEU A 137 -15.94 -11.00 5.10
CA LEU A 137 -16.34 -10.72 6.49
C LEU A 137 -17.03 -9.35 6.62
N THR A 138 -16.67 -8.40 5.77
CA THR A 138 -17.25 -7.05 5.74
C THR A 138 -18.60 -7.02 5.02
N GLU A 139 -18.67 -7.67 3.85
CA GLU A 139 -19.86 -7.78 3.01
C GLU A 139 -19.96 -9.23 2.50
N PRO A 140 -20.79 -10.08 3.12
CA PRO A 140 -20.96 -11.47 2.67
C PRO A 140 -21.40 -11.55 1.20
N GLY A 141 -20.70 -12.37 0.42
CA GLY A 141 -20.88 -12.47 -1.02
C GLY A 141 -20.25 -11.33 -1.83
N PHE A 142 -19.27 -10.61 -1.26
CA PHE A 142 -18.59 -9.50 -1.95
C PHE A 142 -18.08 -9.91 -3.33
N ASP A 143 -18.66 -9.27 -4.36
CA ASP A 143 -18.36 -9.50 -5.78
C ASP A 143 -17.46 -8.41 -6.38
N GLY A 144 -16.97 -7.48 -5.55
CA GLY A 144 -16.16 -6.35 -5.98
C GLY A 144 -14.66 -6.65 -6.10
N HIS A 145 -13.89 -5.60 -6.39
CA HIS A 145 -12.44 -5.70 -6.49
C HIS A 145 -11.78 -5.80 -5.12
N VAL A 146 -11.11 -6.92 -4.85
CA VAL A 146 -10.20 -7.11 -3.70
C VAL A 146 -8.84 -6.51 -4.06
N SER A 147 -8.50 -5.38 -3.43
CA SER A 147 -7.33 -4.58 -3.78
C SER A 147 -6.36 -4.42 -2.61
N VAL A 148 -5.11 -4.07 -2.94
CA VAL A 148 -4.22 -3.40 -1.99
C VAL A 148 -4.03 -1.95 -2.48
N PRO A 149 -3.93 -0.96 -1.58
CA PRO A 149 -4.04 -1.08 -0.12
C PRO A 149 -5.49 -1.37 0.33
N THR A 150 -5.63 -2.02 1.48
CA THR A 150 -6.90 -2.18 2.21
C THR A 150 -6.70 -1.77 3.66
N LEU A 151 -7.50 -0.82 4.14
CA LEU A 151 -7.57 -0.40 5.54
C LEU A 151 -8.61 -1.25 6.29
N TRP A 152 -8.13 -1.99 7.28
CA TRP A 152 -8.91 -2.81 8.18
C TRP A 152 -9.07 -2.13 9.54
N ASP A 153 -10.29 -2.07 10.07
CA ASP A 153 -10.55 -1.65 11.44
C ASP A 153 -10.63 -2.88 12.36
N ARG A 154 -9.62 -3.04 13.21
CA ARG A 154 -9.52 -4.18 14.15
C ARG A 154 -10.59 -4.13 15.24
N LYS A 155 -11.18 -2.97 15.50
CA LYS A 155 -12.21 -2.79 16.54
C LYS A 155 -13.58 -3.24 16.05
N THR A 156 -13.90 -2.94 14.79
CA THR A 156 -15.19 -3.32 14.19
C THR A 156 -15.11 -4.59 13.36
N GLY A 157 -13.90 -5.06 13.03
CA GLY A 157 -13.70 -6.30 12.29
C GLY A 157 -14.16 -6.19 10.84
N GLN A 158 -13.90 -5.05 10.19
CA GLN A 158 -14.34 -4.80 8.81
C GLN A 158 -13.36 -3.92 8.01
N VAL A 159 -13.47 -3.98 6.69
CA VAL A 159 -12.79 -3.09 5.76
C VAL A 159 -13.42 -1.70 5.85
N VAL A 160 -12.60 -0.70 6.16
CA VAL A 160 -13.01 0.71 6.20
C VAL A 160 -12.87 1.32 4.81
N SER A 161 -11.71 1.10 4.18
CA SER A 161 -11.39 1.72 2.90
C SER A 161 -10.47 0.86 2.08
N ASN A 162 -10.72 0.81 0.78
CA ASN A 162 -9.75 0.39 -0.21
C ASN A 162 -9.54 1.47 -1.29
N ASP A 163 -9.96 2.70 -0.99
CA ASP A 163 -9.70 3.89 -1.80
C ASP A 163 -8.28 4.41 -1.54
N PHE A 164 -7.37 4.03 -2.44
CA PHE A 164 -5.97 4.43 -2.38
C PHE A 164 -5.76 5.95 -2.54
N SER A 165 -6.75 6.70 -3.06
CA SER A 165 -6.60 8.13 -3.32
C SER A 165 -6.76 8.99 -2.06
N GLY A 166 -7.61 8.55 -1.12
CA GLY A 166 -7.86 9.21 0.15
C GLY A 166 -7.07 8.64 1.32
N LEU A 167 -6.72 7.35 1.29
CA LEU A 167 -6.16 6.66 2.45
C LEU A 167 -4.79 7.23 2.90
N GLY A 168 -3.90 7.57 1.96
CA GLY A 168 -2.62 8.22 2.29
C GLY A 168 -2.82 9.59 2.95
N ILE A 169 -3.74 10.39 2.41
CA ILE A 169 -4.09 11.72 2.95
C ILE A 169 -4.67 11.58 4.37
N ASP A 170 -5.49 10.56 4.64
CA ASP A 170 -6.02 10.32 5.97
C ASP A 170 -4.90 10.04 6.98
N LEU A 171 -3.90 9.24 6.61
CA LEU A 171 -2.73 9.02 7.46
C LEU A 171 -1.97 10.33 7.72
N ALA A 172 -1.71 11.08 6.65
CA ALA A 172 -0.95 12.33 6.72
C ALA A 172 -1.62 13.41 7.58
N THR A 173 -2.96 13.47 7.57
CA THR A 173 -3.69 14.61 8.14
C THR A 173 -4.46 14.31 9.42
N GLN A 174 -4.82 13.05 9.68
CA GLN A 174 -5.77 12.71 10.76
C GLN A 174 -5.09 12.16 12.02
N PHE A 175 -3.84 11.71 11.91
CA PHE A 175 -3.07 11.14 13.02
C PHE A 175 -2.08 12.13 13.67
N GLY A 176 -2.26 13.44 13.46
CA GLY A 176 -1.31 14.48 13.89
C GLY A 176 -0.86 14.39 15.35
N ARG A 177 -1.71 13.91 16.27
CA ARG A 177 -1.36 13.70 17.69
C ARG A 177 -0.23 12.68 17.92
N TRP A 178 -0.05 11.73 17.00
CA TRP A 178 0.94 10.65 17.08
C TRP A 178 1.99 10.72 15.95
N SER A 179 1.90 11.73 15.09
CA SER A 179 2.87 11.94 14.01
C SER A 179 4.13 12.64 14.52
N ASN A 180 5.23 12.45 13.80
CA ASN A 180 6.50 13.17 14.00
C ASN A 180 6.46 14.66 13.57
N GLY A 181 5.31 15.17 13.10
CA GLY A 181 5.13 16.56 12.70
C GLY A 181 5.40 16.85 11.22
N ALA A 182 5.65 15.82 10.38
CA ALA A 182 5.65 15.98 8.94
C ALA A 182 4.28 16.50 8.45
N ASP A 183 4.28 17.29 7.38
CA ASP A 183 3.07 17.81 6.74
C ASP A 183 3.21 17.72 5.22
N THR A 184 2.81 16.58 4.65
CA THR A 184 2.83 16.34 3.20
C THR A 184 1.58 16.90 2.50
N TYR A 185 0.55 17.33 3.24
CA TYR A 185 -0.70 17.82 2.66
C TYR A 185 -1.22 19.12 3.31
N PRO A 186 -0.36 20.17 3.38
CA PRO A 186 -0.68 21.43 4.05
C PRO A 186 -1.79 22.17 3.31
N GLU A 187 -2.71 22.77 4.08
CA GLU A 187 -3.92 23.41 3.54
C GLU A 187 -3.64 24.41 2.41
N HIS A 188 -2.60 25.24 2.59
CA HIS A 188 -2.24 26.29 1.63
C HIS A 188 -1.67 25.77 0.29
N LEU A 189 -1.26 24.50 0.19
CA LEU A 189 -0.75 23.90 -1.06
C LEU A 189 -1.74 22.93 -1.72
N ARG A 190 -2.87 22.59 -1.08
CA ARG A 190 -3.79 21.56 -1.58
C ARG A 190 -4.31 21.82 -3.00
N ALA A 191 -4.56 23.09 -3.34
CA ALA A 191 -5.00 23.47 -4.67
C ALA A 191 -3.95 23.19 -5.75
N GLU A 192 -2.68 23.50 -5.47
CA GLU A 192 -1.58 23.25 -6.40
C GLU A 192 -1.23 21.76 -6.47
N ILE A 193 -1.29 21.03 -5.35
CA ILE A 193 -1.17 19.56 -5.34
C ILE A 193 -2.26 18.94 -6.24
N ALA A 194 -3.51 19.37 -6.10
CA ALA A 194 -4.61 18.88 -6.94
C ALA A 194 -4.42 19.23 -8.43
N GLN A 195 -3.89 20.41 -8.73
CA GLN A 195 -3.56 20.79 -10.10
C GLN A 195 -2.47 19.90 -10.70
N LEU A 196 -1.41 19.60 -9.96
CA LEU A 196 -0.36 18.69 -10.41
C LEU A 196 -0.89 17.27 -10.62
N ASP A 197 -1.68 16.76 -9.67
CA ASP A 197 -2.26 15.43 -9.74
C ASP A 197 -3.18 15.24 -10.96
N SER A 198 -3.89 16.31 -11.37
CA SER A 198 -4.82 16.26 -12.51
C SER A 198 -4.17 15.82 -13.82
N TRP A 199 -2.86 16.00 -13.99
CA TRP A 199 -2.13 15.54 -15.16
C TRP A 199 -1.06 14.48 -14.84
N ILE A 200 -0.40 14.53 -13.67
CA ILE A 200 0.57 13.48 -13.26
C ILE A 200 -0.13 12.14 -13.11
N GLY A 201 -1.35 12.10 -12.55
CA GLY A 201 -2.12 10.87 -12.40
C GLY A 201 -2.33 10.17 -13.75
N PRO A 202 -3.03 10.80 -14.71
CA PRO A 202 -3.26 10.22 -16.03
C PRO A 202 -1.99 9.98 -16.87
N ALA A 203 -1.09 10.96 -16.94
CA ALA A 203 0.07 10.91 -17.85
C ALA A 203 1.19 10.01 -17.32
N VAL A 204 1.45 10.04 -16.01
CA VAL A 204 2.56 9.33 -15.39
C VAL A 204 2.07 8.10 -14.64
N ASN A 205 1.22 8.26 -13.63
CA ASN A 205 0.91 7.17 -12.70
C ASN A 205 0.15 6.01 -13.36
N HIS A 206 -0.75 6.32 -14.28
CA HIS A 206 -1.45 5.33 -15.09
C HIS A 206 -0.68 4.97 -16.38
N GLY A 207 0.32 5.78 -16.78
CA GLY A 207 1.07 5.64 -18.01
C GLY A 207 2.27 4.71 -17.94
N VAL A 208 3.04 4.74 -16.83
CA VAL A 208 4.34 4.06 -16.72
C VAL A 208 4.32 2.56 -17.06
N HIS A 209 3.25 1.84 -16.68
CA HIS A 209 3.14 0.40 -16.96
C HIS A 209 2.64 0.06 -18.39
N ARG A 210 2.13 1.06 -19.12
CA ARG A 210 1.58 0.89 -20.47
C ARG A 210 2.50 1.43 -21.55
N ALA A 211 3.35 2.41 -21.22
CA ALA A 211 4.19 3.12 -22.17
C ALA A 211 5.11 2.22 -23.01
N ALA A 212 5.52 1.06 -22.49
CA ALA A 212 6.35 0.13 -23.27
C ALA A 212 5.57 -0.61 -24.39
N HIS A 213 4.23 -0.61 -24.32
CA HIS A 213 3.35 -1.32 -25.27
C HIS A 213 2.38 -0.40 -26.01
N ASP A 214 2.27 0.86 -25.60
CA ASP A 214 1.33 1.84 -26.14
C ASP A 214 2.06 3.13 -26.47
N GLU A 215 2.20 3.43 -27.76
CA GLU A 215 2.97 4.56 -28.27
C GLU A 215 2.37 5.92 -27.90
N ALA A 216 1.04 6.04 -27.88
CA ALA A 216 0.39 7.30 -27.50
C ALA A 216 0.58 7.58 -26.00
N VAL A 217 0.47 6.54 -25.17
CA VAL A 217 0.78 6.64 -23.74
C VAL A 217 2.26 6.93 -23.52
N ARG A 218 3.15 6.34 -24.31
CA ARG A 218 4.59 6.62 -24.27
C ARG A 218 4.89 8.09 -24.56
N ALA A 219 4.35 8.64 -25.65
CA ALA A 219 4.55 10.05 -25.97
C ALA A 219 4.08 10.96 -24.83
N THR A 220 2.86 10.71 -24.31
CA THR A 220 2.30 11.47 -23.19
C THR A 220 3.17 11.40 -21.93
N LEU A 221 3.71 10.22 -21.61
CA LEU A 221 4.60 10.02 -20.47
C LEU A 221 5.92 10.79 -20.63
N LEU A 222 6.54 10.73 -21.82
CA LEU A 222 7.83 11.37 -22.08
C LEU A 222 7.70 12.90 -22.12
N ASP A 223 6.59 13.44 -22.63
CA ASP A 223 6.28 14.87 -22.56
C ASP A 223 6.06 15.34 -21.11
N ALA A 224 5.38 14.52 -20.31
CA ALA A 224 5.22 14.77 -18.87
C ALA A 224 6.57 14.76 -18.15
N PHE A 225 7.47 13.83 -18.48
CA PHE A 225 8.83 13.80 -17.92
C PHE A 225 9.65 15.03 -18.29
N ALA A 226 9.57 15.51 -19.55
CA ALA A 226 10.24 16.75 -19.96
C ALA A 226 9.71 17.98 -19.19
N THR A 227 8.40 18.03 -18.97
CA THR A 227 7.75 19.09 -18.19
C THR A 227 8.20 19.05 -16.72
N LEU A 228 8.23 17.86 -16.12
CA LEU A 228 8.70 17.65 -14.74
C LEU A 228 10.18 18.01 -14.59
N ASP A 229 11.02 17.62 -15.54
CA ASP A 229 12.45 17.93 -15.53
C ASP A 229 12.69 19.45 -15.55
N THR A 230 11.98 20.17 -16.42
CA THR A 230 12.05 21.63 -16.47
C THR A 230 11.57 22.26 -15.17
N ARG A 231 10.48 21.74 -14.57
CA ARG A 231 9.95 22.23 -13.30
C ARG A 231 10.92 22.03 -12.13
N LEU A 232 11.64 20.92 -12.13
CA LEU A 232 12.58 20.53 -11.07
C LEU A 232 13.98 21.11 -11.24
N ALA A 233 14.22 21.91 -12.29
CA ALA A 233 15.52 22.56 -12.52
C ALA A 233 15.94 23.48 -11.37
N ASP A 234 14.99 24.28 -10.85
CA ASP A 234 15.23 25.26 -9.79
C ASP A 234 14.43 24.95 -8.51
N ALA A 235 13.85 23.75 -8.38
CA ALA A 235 12.96 23.39 -7.29
C ALA A 235 13.32 22.01 -6.69
N PRO A 236 13.54 21.91 -5.37
CA PRO A 236 13.88 20.64 -4.72
C PRO A 236 12.69 19.66 -4.66
N TYR A 237 11.47 20.18 -4.77
CA TYR A 237 10.21 19.43 -4.72
C TYR A 237 9.20 20.01 -5.70
N LEU A 238 8.12 19.27 -5.96
CA LEU A 238 7.13 19.66 -6.95
C LEU A 238 6.36 20.93 -6.61
N VAL A 239 6.17 21.26 -5.32
CA VAL A 239 5.36 22.40 -4.91
C VAL A 239 5.83 22.96 -3.56
N GLY A 240 5.75 24.29 -3.40
CA GLY A 240 5.95 24.97 -2.11
C GLY A 240 7.35 24.86 -1.51
N GLY A 241 8.33 24.32 -2.24
CA GLY A 241 9.71 24.14 -1.75
C GLY A 241 9.86 23.10 -0.63
N GLN A 242 8.85 22.24 -0.44
CA GLN A 242 8.85 21.18 0.57
C GLN A 242 8.26 19.88 0.01
N LEU A 243 8.56 18.76 0.67
CA LEU A 243 7.99 17.46 0.32
C LEU A 243 6.47 17.46 0.54
N THR A 244 5.71 17.05 -0.47
CA THR A 244 4.25 16.95 -0.42
C THR A 244 3.73 15.63 -0.98
N GLU A 245 2.43 15.40 -0.84
CA GLU A 245 1.70 14.29 -1.47
C GLU A 245 1.88 14.27 -3.00
N ALA A 246 2.15 15.40 -3.66
CA ALA A 246 2.49 15.41 -5.08
C ALA A 246 3.77 14.61 -5.37
N ASP A 247 4.79 14.78 -4.52
CA ASP A 247 6.07 14.08 -4.62
C ASP A 247 5.91 12.59 -4.32
N VAL A 248 5.12 12.23 -3.29
CA VAL A 248 4.76 10.84 -2.96
C VAL A 248 4.07 10.15 -4.14
N ARG A 249 3.12 10.83 -4.79
CA ARG A 249 2.40 10.29 -5.95
C ARG A 249 3.27 10.09 -7.16
N LEU A 250 4.20 11.02 -7.43
CA LEU A 250 5.15 10.90 -8.53
C LEU A 250 6.19 9.79 -8.27
N TRP A 251 6.76 9.77 -7.06
CA TRP A 251 7.82 8.86 -6.65
C TRP A 251 7.53 7.40 -6.97
N VAL A 252 6.35 6.91 -6.58
CA VAL A 252 6.00 5.50 -6.73
C VAL A 252 5.98 5.03 -8.20
N SER A 253 5.87 5.96 -9.15
CA SER A 253 5.99 5.71 -10.58
C SER A 253 7.43 5.83 -11.06
N LEU A 254 8.19 6.83 -10.60
CA LEU A 254 9.60 7.00 -10.98
C LEU A 254 10.45 5.80 -10.57
N VAL A 255 10.29 5.32 -9.32
CA VAL A 255 11.08 4.19 -8.79
C VAL A 255 10.80 2.87 -9.51
N ARG A 256 9.64 2.78 -10.19
CA ARG A 256 9.21 1.60 -10.97
C ARG A 256 9.45 1.75 -12.46
N TYR A 257 9.84 2.94 -12.92
CA TYR A 257 10.07 3.21 -14.33
C TYR A 257 11.22 2.35 -14.84
N ARG A 258 10.97 1.63 -15.95
CA ARG A 258 11.90 0.67 -16.55
C ARG A 258 12.31 -0.50 -15.66
N GLY A 259 11.43 -0.94 -14.77
CA GLY A 259 11.67 -2.13 -13.94
C GLY A 259 11.68 -3.46 -14.72
N ARG A 260 11.06 -3.52 -15.91
CA ARG A 260 10.94 -4.77 -16.70
C ARG A 260 11.82 -4.77 -17.93
N ARG A 261 12.19 -5.95 -18.44
CA ARG A 261 13.10 -6.07 -19.60
C ARG A 261 12.55 -5.43 -20.87
N HIS A 262 11.25 -5.55 -21.12
CA HIS A 262 10.63 -4.93 -22.29
C HIS A 262 10.65 -3.39 -22.20
N ASP A 263 10.47 -2.84 -21.00
CA ASP A 263 10.57 -1.40 -20.74
C ASP A 263 11.98 -0.88 -21.03
N LEU A 264 13.02 -1.65 -20.62
CA LEU A 264 14.42 -1.30 -20.89
C LEU A 264 14.73 -1.19 -22.38
N ALA A 265 14.12 -2.04 -23.21
CA ALA A 265 14.31 -2.02 -24.66
C ALA A 265 13.57 -0.88 -25.37
N THR A 266 12.53 -0.32 -24.75
CA THR A 266 11.58 0.57 -25.42
C THR A 266 11.62 2.01 -24.92
N LEU A 267 11.90 2.21 -23.64
CA LEU A 267 11.81 3.50 -22.97
C LEU A 267 13.22 4.09 -22.74
N PRO A 268 13.42 5.41 -22.89
CA PRO A 268 14.68 6.07 -22.58
C PRO A 268 14.98 6.02 -21.07
N PRO A 269 16.24 5.99 -20.63
CA PRO A 269 16.57 6.03 -19.21
C PRO A 269 16.11 7.33 -18.56
N LEU A 270 15.83 7.28 -17.25
CA LEU A 270 15.44 8.48 -16.50
C LEU A 270 16.58 9.52 -16.48
N SER A 271 17.84 9.10 -16.67
CA SER A 271 19.00 9.97 -16.78
C SER A 271 18.99 10.92 -17.99
N ASP A 272 18.11 10.70 -18.98
CA ASP A 272 17.88 11.66 -20.08
C ASP A 272 17.13 12.91 -19.59
N TYR A 273 16.57 12.86 -18.37
CA TYR A 273 15.92 13.94 -17.64
C TYR A 273 16.74 14.23 -16.36
N PRO A 274 17.80 15.06 -16.44
CA PRO A 274 18.81 15.16 -15.38
C PRO A 274 18.26 15.69 -14.05
N HIS A 275 17.36 16.67 -14.05
CA HIS A 275 16.77 17.23 -12.84
C HIS A 275 15.76 16.26 -12.22
N LEU A 276 14.94 15.62 -13.05
CA LEU A 276 14.00 14.59 -12.61
C LEU A 276 14.73 13.37 -12.03
N TRP A 277 15.85 12.98 -12.64
CA TRP A 277 16.69 11.89 -12.14
C TRP A 277 17.39 12.25 -10.83
N SER A 278 17.93 13.46 -10.73
CA SER A 278 18.52 13.97 -9.49
C SER A 278 17.49 13.98 -8.37
N TYR A 279 16.31 14.57 -8.63
CA TYR A 279 15.16 14.59 -7.73
C TYR A 279 14.76 13.19 -7.24
N ALA A 280 14.59 12.22 -8.15
CA ALA A 280 14.21 10.87 -7.78
C ALA A 280 15.24 10.21 -6.86
N ARG A 281 16.54 10.39 -7.14
CA ARG A 281 17.60 9.87 -6.27
C ARG A 281 17.62 10.58 -4.92
N THR A 282 17.46 11.89 -4.88
CA THR A 282 17.36 12.65 -3.62
C THR A 282 16.22 12.13 -2.76
N LEU A 283 15.04 11.88 -3.35
CA LEU A 283 13.92 11.25 -2.63
C LEU A 283 14.30 9.87 -2.10
N TYR A 284 14.93 9.01 -2.91
CA TYR A 284 15.35 7.68 -2.48
C TYR A 284 16.30 7.69 -1.28
N GLN A 285 17.13 8.72 -1.13
CA GLN A 285 18.05 8.87 0.00
C GLN A 285 17.33 9.23 1.32
N LEU A 286 16.07 9.65 1.27
CA LEU A 286 15.28 9.89 2.47
C LEU A 286 14.91 8.55 3.14
N PRO A 287 15.05 8.40 4.48
CA PRO A 287 14.86 7.12 5.15
C PRO A 287 13.52 6.43 4.86
N ALA A 288 12.42 7.19 4.82
CA ALA A 288 11.09 6.66 4.54
C ALA A 288 10.99 6.07 3.12
N PHE A 289 11.50 6.77 2.12
CA PHE A 289 11.49 6.34 0.72
C PHE A 289 12.35 5.10 0.49
N HIS A 290 13.54 5.07 1.10
CA HIS A 290 14.42 3.90 1.07
C HIS A 290 13.75 2.69 1.74
N ALA A 291 13.25 2.86 2.96
CA ALA A 291 12.67 1.78 3.76
C ALA A 291 11.39 1.18 3.16
N THR A 292 10.64 1.93 2.36
CA THR A 292 9.42 1.45 1.70
C THR A 292 9.64 0.98 0.26
N THR A 293 10.88 0.89 -0.21
CA THR A 293 11.21 0.44 -1.56
C THR A 293 11.88 -0.93 -1.56
N ASP A 294 11.19 -1.94 -2.11
CA ASP A 294 11.79 -3.24 -2.41
C ASP A 294 11.74 -3.52 -3.92
N PHE A 295 12.86 -3.23 -4.59
CA PHE A 295 12.99 -3.41 -6.03
C PHE A 295 12.76 -4.85 -6.49
N SER A 296 13.03 -5.86 -5.66
CA SER A 296 12.88 -7.27 -6.05
C SER A 296 11.42 -7.65 -6.37
N THR A 297 10.47 -6.81 -5.92
CA THR A 297 9.03 -7.06 -6.03
C THR A 297 8.40 -6.48 -7.29
N PHE A 298 9.12 -5.61 -8.02
CA PHE A 298 8.61 -4.97 -9.23
C PHE A 298 9.65 -4.80 -10.36
N SER A 299 10.91 -5.14 -10.11
CA SER A 299 11.98 -5.14 -11.11
C SER A 299 12.42 -6.55 -11.45
N GLU A 300 12.76 -6.79 -12.71
CA GLU A 300 13.40 -8.04 -13.12
C GLU A 300 14.84 -8.11 -12.55
N PRO A 301 15.35 -9.30 -12.20
CA PRO A 301 16.71 -9.45 -11.65
C PRO A 301 17.83 -8.85 -12.51
N THR A 302 17.59 -8.68 -13.82
CA THR A 302 18.54 -8.10 -14.77
C THR A 302 18.46 -6.59 -14.90
N ALA A 303 17.47 -5.93 -14.28
CA ALA A 303 17.41 -4.48 -14.23
C ALA A 303 18.56 -3.97 -13.34
N VAL A 304 19.49 -3.20 -13.91
CA VAL A 304 20.63 -2.66 -13.17
C VAL A 304 20.15 -1.54 -12.25
N LEU A 305 20.18 -1.78 -10.93
CA LEU A 305 19.69 -0.86 -9.89
C LEU A 305 20.80 0.00 -9.24
N THR A 306 22.06 -0.20 -9.63
CA THR A 306 23.24 0.37 -8.95
C THR A 306 23.28 1.90 -8.89
N ALA A 307 22.51 2.58 -9.73
CA ALA A 307 22.50 4.04 -9.78
C ALA A 307 21.64 4.71 -8.68
N TRP A 308 20.75 3.97 -8.00
CA TRP A 308 19.88 4.52 -6.96
C TRP A 308 20.61 4.74 -5.63
N GLU A 309 21.57 3.87 -5.29
CA GLU A 309 22.33 3.96 -4.03
C GLU A 309 23.37 5.08 -4.04
N THR A 310 23.73 5.61 -5.21
CA THR A 310 24.69 6.71 -5.33
C THR A 310 23.95 8.05 -5.18
N ALA A 311 24.21 8.76 -4.09
CA ALA A 311 23.72 10.12 -3.89
C ALA A 311 24.11 11.03 -5.08
N PRO A 312 23.25 11.98 -5.51
CA PRO A 312 23.66 13.01 -6.45
C PRO A 312 24.90 13.74 -5.92
N SER A 313 25.90 13.96 -6.78
CA SER A 313 27.04 14.82 -6.43
C SER A 313 26.56 16.27 -6.35
N ASP A 314 27.03 17.02 -5.35
CA ASP A 314 26.73 18.46 -5.19
C ASP A 314 27.28 19.35 -6.34
N ASP A 315 27.99 18.75 -7.32
CA ASP A 315 28.57 19.42 -8.49
C ASP A 315 27.77 19.15 -9.79
N ALA A 316 26.51 19.59 -9.86
CA ALA A 316 25.73 19.68 -11.11
C ALA A 316 24.94 20.99 -11.18
#